data_AF-A0AAQ3S4P4-F1
#
_entry.id   AF-A0AAQ3S4P4-F1
#
_cell.length_a   1.000
_cell.length_b   1.000
_cell.length_c   1.000
_cell.angle_alpha   90.00
_cell.angle_beta   90.00
_cell.angle_gamma   90.00
#
_symmetry.space_group_name_H-M   'P 1'
#
loop_
_entity.id
_entity.type
_entity.pdbx_description
1 polymer ?
#
loop_
_entity_poly.entity_id
_entity_poly.type
_entity_poly.pdbx_seq_one_letter_code
_entity_poly.pdbx_strand_id
1 'polypeptide(L)'
;MEVNKNDLLKFWPDLRTDNFIESKSLWKDQWRKFASCYNMLPNDYIVYALNSRKRNDLKKILTSAGIVASGNPYPTRRILQAFRKALGVNVDIICEPDRSGNVYLAEVHQCVDVSGTTPIDCDNKARGCDDDPIFPYMGFQPDKDPN
;
A
#
# COMPACT_ATOMS: atom_id res chain seq x y z
N MET A 1 8.04 -7.43 -17.99
CA MET A 1 7.03 -6.35 -17.86
C MET A 1 5.85 -6.55 -18.81
N GLU A 2 6.06 -6.71 -20.12
CA GLU A 2 4.97 -6.91 -21.10
C GLU A 2 3.99 -8.03 -20.73
N VAL A 3 4.51 -9.19 -20.34
CA VAL A 3 3.71 -10.36 -19.96
C VAL A 3 2.76 -10.06 -18.79
N ASN A 4 3.10 -9.12 -17.91
CA ASN A 4 2.32 -8.74 -16.74
C ASN A 4 1.59 -7.40 -16.93
N LYS A 5 1.43 -6.90 -18.16
CA LYS A 5 0.86 -5.57 -18.46
C LYS A 5 -0.44 -5.30 -17.70
N ASN A 6 -1.42 -6.21 -17.81
CA ASN A 6 -2.75 -6.00 -17.24
C ASN A 6 -2.71 -5.99 -15.71
N ASP A 7 -1.90 -6.86 -15.10
CA ASP A 7 -1.74 -6.90 -13.65
C ASP A 7 -1.00 -5.66 -13.13
N LEU A 8 0.01 -5.19 -13.86
CA LEU A 8 0.73 -3.98 -13.51
C LEU A 8 -0.17 -2.74 -13.55
N LEU A 9 -0.92 -2.55 -14.64
CA LEU A 9 -1.87 -1.43 -14.74
C LEU A 9 -2.97 -1.48 -13.67
N LYS A 10 -3.37 -2.68 -13.23
CA LYS A 10 -4.45 -2.85 -12.26
C LYS A 10 -3.98 -2.76 -10.81
N PHE A 11 -2.81 -3.31 -10.51
CA PHE A 11 -2.37 -3.57 -9.14
C PHE A 11 -1.09 -2.84 -8.75
N TRP A 12 -0.37 -2.25 -9.71
CA TRP A 12 0.75 -1.34 -9.48
C TRP A 12 0.68 -0.13 -10.44
N PRO A 13 -0.45 0.61 -10.45
CA PRO A 13 -0.65 1.72 -11.38
C PRO A 13 0.31 2.89 -11.09
N ASP A 14 0.63 3.65 -12.13
CA ASP A 14 1.15 5.01 -11.97
C ASP A 14 -0.04 5.95 -11.74
N LEU A 15 -0.07 6.65 -10.62
CA LEU A 15 -1.18 7.56 -10.31
C LEU A 15 -1.19 8.82 -11.20
N ARG A 16 -0.15 9.05 -12.00
CA ARG A 16 -0.03 10.20 -12.90
C ARG A 16 -0.57 9.92 -14.31
N THR A 17 -0.69 8.65 -14.71
CA THR A 17 -1.07 8.25 -16.08
C THR A 17 -1.59 6.81 -16.09
N ASP A 18 -2.61 6.53 -16.91
CA ASP A 18 -3.10 5.18 -17.16
C ASP A 18 -2.36 4.49 -18.33
N ASN A 19 -1.44 5.20 -18.98
CA ASN A 19 -0.69 4.70 -20.12
C ASN A 19 0.41 3.72 -19.67
N PHE A 20 0.34 2.50 -20.19
CA PHE A 20 1.31 1.45 -19.88
C PHE A 20 2.76 1.80 -20.25
N ILE A 21 2.97 2.45 -21.38
CA ILE A 21 4.32 2.77 -21.87
C ILE A 21 4.96 3.83 -20.99
N GLU A 22 4.22 4.86 -20.60
CA GLU A 22 4.68 5.91 -19.69
C GLU A 22 4.95 5.36 -18.29
N SER A 23 4.05 4.50 -17.78
CA SER A 23 4.16 3.83 -16.48
C SER A 23 5.39 2.93 -16.35
N LYS A 24 6.03 2.51 -17.46
CA LYS A 24 7.27 1.71 -17.39
C LYS A 24 8.39 2.42 -16.62
N SER A 25 8.43 3.75 -16.66
CA SER A 25 9.42 4.54 -15.92
C SER A 25 9.33 4.27 -14.41
N LEU A 26 8.12 4.29 -13.85
CA LEU A 26 7.84 3.96 -12.46
C LEU A 26 8.43 2.60 -12.08
N TRP A 27 8.07 1.52 -12.77
CA TRP A 27 8.52 0.17 -12.39
C TRP A 27 10.04 -0.02 -12.55
N LYS A 28 10.66 0.63 -13.55
CA LYS A 28 12.11 0.64 -13.72
C LYS A 28 12.79 1.36 -12.56
N ASP A 29 12.26 2.50 -12.13
CA ASP A 29 12.80 3.26 -11.01
C ASP A 29 12.67 2.50 -9.68
N GLN A 30 11.53 1.84 -9.46
CA GLN A 30 11.34 0.98 -8.29
C GLN A 30 12.32 -0.20 -8.28
N TRP A 31 12.51 -0.88 -9.42
CA TRP A 31 13.51 -1.95 -9.53
C TRP A 31 14.94 -1.44 -9.26
N ARG A 32 15.33 -0.33 -9.88
CA ARG A 32 16.67 0.26 -9.70
C ARG A 32 16.93 0.76 -8.27
N LYS A 33 15.88 1.20 -7.58
CA LYS A 33 16.02 1.71 -6.21
C LYS A 33 16.11 0.57 -5.18
N PHE A 34 15.33 -0.49 -5.36
CA PHE A 34 15.12 -1.49 -4.31
C PHE A 34 15.65 -2.88 -4.64
N ALA A 35 15.65 -3.29 -5.90
CA ALA A 35 15.91 -4.67 -6.30
C ALA A 35 17.29 -4.88 -6.93
N SER A 36 17.85 -3.87 -7.61
CA SER A 36 19.16 -3.98 -8.22
C SER A 36 20.28 -4.19 -7.19
N CYS A 37 20.10 -3.73 -5.95
CA CYS A 37 21.03 -3.99 -4.84
C CYS A 37 21.14 -5.48 -4.46
N TYR A 38 20.13 -6.29 -4.83
CA TYR A 38 20.06 -7.72 -4.55
C TYR A 38 20.27 -8.59 -5.81
N ASN A 39 20.78 -8.00 -6.90
CA ASN A 39 20.98 -8.67 -8.20
C ASN A 39 19.73 -9.38 -8.77
N MET A 40 18.53 -8.96 -8.35
CA MET A 40 17.29 -9.53 -8.84
C MET A 40 16.99 -9.02 -10.25
N LEU A 41 16.66 -9.91 -11.18
CA LEU A 41 16.30 -9.49 -12.54
C LEU A 41 14.98 -8.70 -12.53
N PRO A 42 14.80 -7.72 -13.43
CA PRO A 42 13.58 -6.90 -13.46
C PRO A 42 12.28 -7.71 -13.56
N ASN A 43 12.26 -8.79 -14.35
CA ASN A 43 11.06 -9.61 -14.50
C ASN A 43 10.73 -10.39 -13.23
N ASP A 44 11.75 -10.92 -12.54
CA ASP A 44 11.57 -11.67 -11.29
C ASP A 44 11.05 -10.74 -10.20
N TYR A 45 11.59 -9.51 -10.12
CA TYR A 45 11.12 -8.49 -9.19
C TYR A 45 9.63 -8.18 -9.37
N ILE A 46 9.18 -8.01 -10.62
CA ILE A 46 7.78 -7.75 -10.94
C ILE A 46 6.88 -8.93 -10.53
N VAL A 47 7.27 -10.15 -10.88
CA VAL A 47 6.50 -11.36 -10.54
C VAL A 47 6.43 -11.53 -9.02
N TYR A 48 7.55 -11.35 -8.33
CA TYR A 48 7.62 -11.42 -6.87
C TYR A 48 6.70 -10.40 -6.21
N ALA A 49 6.74 -9.13 -6.64
CA ALA A 49 5.90 -8.08 -6.07
C ALA A 49 4.39 -8.35 -6.28
N LEU A 50 3.99 -8.74 -7.50
CA LEU A 50 2.59 -9.08 -7.81
C LEU A 50 2.10 -10.29 -7.00
N ASN A 51 2.94 -11.33 -6.87
CA ASN A 51 2.62 -12.50 -6.06
C ASN A 51 2.54 -12.15 -4.56
N SER A 52 3.43 -11.29 -4.06
CA SER A 52 3.40 -10.81 -2.67
C SER A 52 2.08 -10.09 -2.38
N ARG A 53 1.68 -9.13 -3.23
CA ARG A 53 0.39 -8.43 -3.13
C ARG A 53 -0.81 -9.37 -3.14
N LYS A 54 -0.78 -10.39 -4.02
CA LYS A 54 -1.87 -11.37 -4.14
C LYS A 54 -2.01 -12.23 -2.88
N ARG A 55 -0.90 -12.65 -2.27
CA ARG A 55 -0.91 -13.42 -1.02
C ARG A 55 -1.38 -12.58 0.16
N ASN A 56 -0.97 -11.31 0.19
CA ASN A 56 -1.24 -10.38 1.28
C ASN A 56 -2.26 -9.32 0.86
N ASP A 57 -3.49 -9.74 0.51
CA ASP A 57 -4.53 -8.80 0.05
C ASP A 57 -5.01 -7.89 1.21
N LEU A 58 -4.32 -6.75 1.38
CA LEU A 58 -4.57 -5.79 2.44
C LEU A 58 -5.99 -5.23 2.42
N LYS A 59 -6.55 -5.02 1.22
CA LYS A 59 -7.93 -4.57 1.07
C LYS A 59 -8.89 -5.60 1.64
N LYS A 60 -8.70 -6.89 1.30
CA LYS A 60 -9.53 -7.97 1.83
C LYS A 60 -9.39 -8.11 3.34
N ILE A 61 -8.20 -7.92 3.89
CA ILE A 61 -7.97 -7.96 5.35
C ILE A 61 -8.79 -6.86 6.05
N LEU A 62 -8.69 -5.62 5.58
CA LEU A 62 -9.44 -4.50 6.14
C LEU A 62 -10.95 -4.69 6.03
N THR A 63 -11.46 -5.06 4.86
CA THR A 63 -12.90 -5.25 4.66
C THR A 63 -13.45 -6.40 5.50
N SER A 64 -12.69 -7.49 5.68
CA SER A 64 -13.07 -8.62 6.55
C SER A 64 -13.13 -8.23 8.04
N ALA A 65 -12.42 -7.16 8.44
CA ALA A 65 -12.48 -6.57 9.79
C ALA A 65 -13.56 -5.46 9.92
N GLY A 66 -14.39 -5.28 8.89
CA GLY A 66 -15.40 -4.22 8.84
C GLY A 66 -14.81 -2.81 8.71
N ILE A 67 -13.56 -2.71 8.23
CA ILE A 67 -12.90 -1.44 7.90
C ILE A 67 -13.10 -1.20 6.41
N VAL A 68 -14.02 -0.29 6.09
CA VAL A 68 -14.48 -0.03 4.72
C VAL A 68 -14.41 1.46 4.40
N ALA A 69 -14.34 1.79 3.12
CA ALA A 69 -14.38 3.18 2.66
C ALA A 69 -15.82 3.75 2.76
N SER A 70 -16.25 4.10 3.97
CA SER A 70 -17.63 4.57 4.25
C SER A 70 -17.71 5.97 4.87
N GLY A 71 -16.60 6.72 4.91
CA GLY A 71 -16.53 8.08 5.46
C GLY A 71 -16.46 8.18 6.98
N ASN A 72 -16.75 7.08 7.69
CA ASN A 72 -16.52 6.99 9.13
C ASN A 72 -15.04 6.67 9.39
N PRO A 73 -14.38 7.39 10.31
CA PRO A 73 -12.98 7.16 10.58
C PRO A 73 -12.78 6.00 11.56
N TYR A 74 -11.57 5.43 11.56
CA TYR A 74 -11.20 4.30 12.39
C TYR A 74 -9.98 4.65 13.26
N PRO A 75 -9.93 4.21 14.52
CA PRO A 75 -8.72 4.36 15.34
C PRO A 75 -7.54 3.59 14.73
N THR A 76 -6.35 4.16 14.78
CA THR A 76 -5.09 3.57 14.32
C THR A 76 -4.88 2.18 14.89
N ARG A 77 -5.13 2.01 16.20
CA ARG A 77 -5.04 0.72 16.87
C ARG A 77 -5.93 -0.35 16.23
N ARG A 78 -7.12 0.00 15.75
CA ARG A 78 -8.04 -0.95 15.12
C ARG A 78 -7.50 -1.45 13.78
N ILE A 79 -6.89 -0.55 12.99
CA ILE A 79 -6.26 -0.89 11.71
C ILE A 79 -5.05 -1.82 11.93
N LEU A 80 -4.15 -1.46 12.84
CA LEU A 80 -2.98 -2.29 13.17
C LEU A 80 -3.39 -3.67 13.70
N GLN A 81 -4.41 -3.75 14.56
CA GLN A 81 -4.93 -5.03 15.06
C GLN A 81 -5.53 -5.89 13.96
N ALA A 82 -6.23 -5.29 12.98
CA ALA A 82 -6.77 -6.04 11.83
C ALA A 82 -5.65 -6.69 11.02
N PHE A 83 -4.56 -5.95 10.75
CA PHE A 83 -3.39 -6.49 10.07
C PHE A 83 -2.68 -7.57 10.89
N ARG A 84 -2.40 -7.32 12.18
CA ARG A 84 -1.74 -8.30 13.05
C ARG A 84 -2.52 -9.62 13.11
N LYS A 85 -3.85 -9.54 13.26
CA LYS A 85 -4.71 -10.73 13.33
C LYS A 85 -4.67 -11.55 12.04
N ALA A 86 -4.63 -10.90 10.88
CA ALA A 86 -4.67 -11.59 9.59
C ALA A 86 -3.29 -12.08 9.11
N LEU A 87 -2.23 -11.32 9.38
CA LEU A 87 -0.88 -11.59 8.89
C LEU A 87 -0.01 -12.34 9.90
N GLY A 88 -0.39 -12.35 11.19
CA GLY A 88 0.40 -12.97 12.25
C GLY A 88 1.63 -12.17 12.69
N VAL A 89 1.95 -11.08 11.97
CA VAL A 89 3.08 -10.16 12.22
C VAL A 89 2.62 -8.71 12.24
N ASN A 90 3.43 -7.83 12.83
CA ASN A 90 3.22 -6.38 12.82
C ASN A 90 3.57 -5.78 11.46
N VAL A 91 2.84 -4.73 11.10
CA VAL A 91 3.09 -3.89 9.92
C VAL A 91 3.37 -2.47 10.38
N ASP A 92 4.09 -1.71 9.57
CA ASP A 92 4.15 -0.26 9.72
C ASP A 92 3.07 0.38 8.85
N ILE A 93 2.52 1.51 9.30
CA ILE A 93 1.58 2.31 8.52
C ILE A 93 2.08 3.75 8.42
N ILE A 94 1.75 4.37 7.29
CA ILE A 94 2.00 5.79 7.03
C ILE A 94 0.66 6.44 6.74
N CYS A 95 0.40 7.55 7.43
CA CYS A 95 -0.75 8.38 7.17
C CYS A 95 -0.33 9.75 6.64
N GLU A 96 -1.19 10.32 5.80
CA GLU A 96 -0.99 11.62 5.19
C GLU A 96 -2.26 12.46 5.40
N PRO A 97 -2.15 13.76 5.72
CA PRO A 97 -3.29 14.66 5.82
C PRO A 97 -3.80 15.06 4.42
N ASP A 98 -5.11 15.25 4.29
CA ASP A 98 -5.68 15.99 3.17
C ASP A 98 -5.68 17.51 3.40
N ARG A 99 -6.18 18.25 2.40
CA ARG A 99 -6.32 19.71 2.47
C ARG A 99 -7.29 20.20 3.56
N SER A 100 -8.21 19.33 4.00
CA SER A 100 -9.19 19.60 5.06
C SER A 100 -8.66 19.23 6.45
N GLY A 101 -7.44 18.69 6.54
CA GLY A 101 -6.81 18.22 7.79
C GLY A 101 -7.24 16.83 8.25
N ASN A 102 -8.02 16.09 7.45
CA ASN A 102 -8.33 14.70 7.75
C ASN A 102 -7.10 13.83 7.46
N VAL A 103 -6.81 12.87 8.35
CA VAL A 103 -5.68 11.96 8.21
C VAL A 103 -6.13 10.66 7.54
N TYR A 104 -5.45 10.23 6.48
CA TYR A 104 -5.80 9.01 5.72
C TYR A 104 -4.66 8.00 5.74
N LEU A 105 -4.99 6.72 5.71
CA LEU A 105 -4.02 5.65 5.53
C LEU A 105 -3.46 5.70 4.10
N ALA A 106 -2.21 6.16 3.96
CA ALA A 106 -1.53 6.32 2.68
C ALA A 106 -0.77 5.06 2.27
N GLU A 107 0.00 4.48 3.19
CA GLU A 107 0.82 3.29 2.93
C GLU A 107 0.75 2.29 4.09
N VAL A 108 0.92 1.02 3.73
CA VAL A 108 1.11 -0.10 4.68
C VAL A 108 2.37 -0.83 4.28
N HIS A 109 3.32 -0.94 5.19
CA HIS A 109 4.60 -1.60 4.95
C HIS A 109 4.62 -2.96 5.66
N GLN A 110 4.88 -4.00 4.89
CA GLN A 110 5.07 -5.35 5.40
C GLN A 110 6.56 -5.68 5.41
N CYS A 111 7.05 -6.23 6.51
CA CYS A 111 8.45 -6.62 6.66
C CYS A 111 8.64 -8.10 6.36
N VAL A 112 9.76 -8.40 5.71
CA VAL A 112 10.20 -9.76 5.40
C VAL A 112 11.65 -9.92 5.85
N ASP A 113 12.06 -11.15 6.08
CA ASP A 113 13.46 -11.46 6.37
C ASP A 113 14.40 -11.03 5.24
N VAL A 114 15.71 -11.08 5.50
CA VAL A 114 16.74 -10.70 4.52
C VAL A 114 16.71 -11.53 3.23
N SER A 115 16.06 -12.70 3.25
CA SER A 115 15.89 -13.55 2.07
C SER A 115 14.64 -13.18 1.26
N GLY A 116 13.78 -12.31 1.78
CA GLY A 116 12.51 -11.94 1.17
C GLY A 116 11.50 -13.09 1.14
N THR A 117 11.57 -14.05 2.07
CA THR A 117 10.68 -15.22 2.02
C THR A 117 9.73 -15.30 3.20
N THR A 118 10.20 -14.97 4.39
CA THR A 118 9.42 -15.11 5.63
C THR A 118 8.92 -13.75 6.10
N PRO A 119 7.61 -13.57 6.35
CA PRO A 119 7.10 -12.39 7.04
C PRO A 119 7.68 -12.30 8.45
N ILE A 120 8.11 -11.10 8.83
CA ILE A 120 8.62 -10.79 10.18
C ILE A 120 7.93 -9.55 10.73
N ASP A 121 8.05 -9.33 12.04
CA ASP A 121 7.56 -8.12 12.66
C ASP A 121 8.31 -6.88 12.14
N CYS A 122 7.56 -5.89 11.66
CA CYS A 122 8.07 -4.53 11.55
C CYS A 122 8.22 -3.88 12.93
N ASP A 123 8.86 -2.69 12.96
CA ASP A 123 9.04 -1.89 14.17
C ASP A 123 7.72 -1.33 14.75
N ASN A 124 6.58 -1.59 14.09
CA ASN A 124 5.23 -1.16 14.44
C ASN A 124 5.07 0.37 14.50
N LYS A 125 5.66 1.05 13.51
CA LYS A 125 5.61 2.50 13.34
C LYS A 125 4.27 2.91 12.72
N ALA A 126 3.66 3.95 13.26
CA ALA A 126 2.44 4.57 12.74
C ALA A 126 2.69 6.05 12.39
N ARG A 127 3.54 6.30 11.38
CA ARG A 127 4.02 7.65 11.07
C ARG A 127 2.88 8.54 10.57
N GLY A 128 2.65 9.67 11.22
CA GLY A 128 1.61 10.62 10.82
C GLY A 128 0.19 10.15 11.16
N CYS A 129 0.06 9.04 11.90
CA CYS A 129 -1.21 8.48 12.35
C CYS A 129 -1.45 8.75 13.85
N ASP A 130 -0.71 9.71 14.43
CA ASP A 130 -0.72 10.00 15.86
C ASP A 130 -2.03 10.69 16.30
N ASP A 131 -2.62 11.46 15.39
CA ASP A 131 -3.90 12.15 15.57
C ASP A 131 -5.05 11.27 15.06
N ASP A 132 -5.47 10.31 15.88
CA ASP A 132 -6.69 9.54 15.62
C ASP A 132 -7.90 10.49 15.43
N PRO A 133 -8.84 10.20 14.51
CA PRO A 133 -9.02 8.93 13.81
C PRO A 133 -8.66 8.95 12.30
N ILE A 134 -8.28 7.80 11.73
CA ILE A 134 -7.93 7.66 10.30
C ILE A 134 -9.20 7.57 9.44
N PHE A 135 -9.32 8.48 8.49
CA PHE A 135 -10.39 8.48 7.49
C PHE A 135 -10.05 7.53 6.34
N PRO A 136 -10.95 6.61 5.98
CA PRO A 136 -10.82 5.85 4.75
C PRO A 136 -10.98 6.78 3.55
N TYR A 137 -10.06 6.71 2.60
CA TYR A 137 -10.19 7.46 1.36
C TYR A 137 -11.40 6.93 0.56
N MET A 138 -12.42 7.77 0.38
CA MET A 138 -13.64 7.43 -0.36
C MET A 138 -13.51 7.62 -1.89
N GLY A 139 -12.31 7.91 -2.38
CA GLY A 139 -12.05 8.34 -3.76
C GLY A 139 -11.83 9.85 -3.85
N PHE A 140 -11.42 10.32 -5.03
CA PHE A 140 -11.30 11.75 -5.31
C PHE A 140 -12.70 12.35 -5.31
N GLN A 141 -13.08 12.99 -4.20
CA GLN A 141 -14.18 13.94 -4.21
C GLN A 141 -13.55 15.28 -4.58
N PRO A 142 -13.81 15.84 -5.78
CA PRO A 142 -13.37 17.20 -6.06
C PRO A 142 -13.87 18.11 -4.93
N ASP A 143 -12.96 18.94 -4.42
CA ASP A 143 -13.29 19.95 -3.41
C ASP A 143 -14.57 20.66 -3.87
N LYS A 144 -15.60 20.74 -3.02
CA LYS A 144 -16.76 21.57 -3.33
C LYS A 144 -16.28 23.01 -3.32
N ASP A 145 -16.44 23.70 -4.44
CA ASP A 145 -16.08 25.11 -4.56
C ASP A 145 -16.66 25.87 -3.35
N PRO A 146 -15.83 26.65 -2.63
CA PRO A 146 -16.36 27.55 -1.63
C PRO A 146 -17.15 28.63 -2.38
N ASN A 147 -18.48 28.56 -2.24
CA ASN A 147 -19.39 29.64 -2.66
C ASN A 147 -18.96 30.99 -2.09
#